data_AF-A0A7S2A0H6-F1
#
_entry.id   AF-A0A7S2A0H6-F1
#
_cell.length_a   1.000
_cell.length_b   1.000
_cell.length_c   1.000
_cell.angle_alpha   90.00
_cell.angle_beta   90.00
_cell.angle_gamma   90.00
#
_symmetry.space_group_name_H-M   'P 1'
#
loop_
_entity.id
_entity.type
_entity.pdbx_description
1 polymer ?
#
loop_
_entity_poly.entity_id
_entity_poly.type
_entity_poly.pdbx_seq_one_letter_code
_entity_poly.pdbx_strand_id
1 'polypeptide(L)'
;KKNRKTKKYKTRAKILRKKLTASFKRGNPNVVHYVCLLNAEHAAIDQKKDAKDVCKLYNDAIVISARGGYVNDAALAHERFADFLLSNVGDTEEAKYHIEEAIKCYTGWGAMRKVEHLREQYQGVL
;
A
#
# COMPACT_ATOMS: atom_id res chain seq x y z
N LYS A 1 -7.63 -25.48 -3.61
CA LYS A 1 -6.65 -25.19 -2.52
C LYS A 1 -6.30 -23.68 -2.33
N LYS A 2 -6.54 -22.77 -3.28
CA LYS A 2 -6.22 -21.32 -3.19
C LYS A 2 -7.00 -20.50 -2.12
N ASN A 3 -8.13 -20.97 -1.59
CA ASN A 3 -9.07 -20.15 -0.79
C ASN A 3 -8.87 -20.12 0.75
N ARG A 4 -8.17 -21.08 1.36
CA ARG A 4 -8.07 -21.16 2.84
C ARG A 4 -7.00 -20.23 3.42
N LYS A 5 -5.86 -20.08 2.73
CA LYS A 5 -4.76 -19.18 3.13
C LYS A 5 -5.17 -17.71 2.97
N THR A 6 -5.80 -17.36 1.86
CA THR A 6 -6.33 -16.00 1.59
C THR A 6 -7.37 -15.58 2.63
N LYS A 7 -8.29 -16.47 3.00
CA LYS A 7 -9.27 -16.21 4.08
C LYS A 7 -8.58 -16.00 5.45
N LYS A 8 -7.57 -16.79 5.80
CA LYS A 8 -6.77 -16.62 7.02
C LYS A 8 -6.10 -15.24 7.07
N TYR A 9 -5.47 -14.80 5.98
CA TYR A 9 -4.78 -13.51 5.93
C TYR A 9 -5.75 -12.33 5.93
N LYS A 10 -6.91 -12.44 5.26
CA LYS A 10 -7.99 -11.44 5.34
C LYS A 10 -8.48 -11.25 6.78
N THR A 11 -8.71 -12.34 7.52
CA THR A 11 -9.13 -12.25 8.93
C THR A 11 -8.04 -11.62 9.80
N ARG A 12 -6.78 -12.01 9.61
CA ARG A 12 -5.64 -11.42 10.35
C ARG A 12 -5.48 -9.93 10.07
N ALA A 13 -5.59 -9.51 8.80
CA ALA A 13 -5.52 -8.11 8.41
C ALA A 13 -6.63 -7.28 9.09
N LYS A 14 -7.88 -7.79 9.13
CA LYS A 14 -8.98 -7.13 9.84
C LYS A 14 -8.71 -6.98 11.34
N ILE A 15 -8.17 -8.01 12.00
CA ILE A 15 -7.82 -7.97 13.42
C ILE A 15 -6.71 -6.95 13.67
N LEU A 16 -5.65 -6.98 12.86
CA LEU A 16 -4.51 -6.06 13.01
C LEU A 16 -4.93 -4.62 12.79
N ARG A 17 -5.71 -4.34 11.74
CA ARG A 17 -6.28 -3.02 11.46
C ARG A 17 -7.07 -2.51 12.67
N LYS A 18 -7.99 -3.30 13.22
CA LYS A 18 -8.76 -2.92 14.42
C LYS A 18 -7.85 -2.58 15.61
N LYS A 19 -6.83 -3.39 15.88
CA LYS A 19 -5.88 -3.16 16.98
C LYS A 19 -5.07 -1.87 16.79
N LEU A 20 -4.53 -1.65 15.59
CA LEU A 20 -3.74 -0.46 15.29
C LEU A 20 -4.61 0.80 15.29
N THR A 21 -5.83 0.75 14.74
CA THR A 21 -6.78 1.86 14.84
C THR A 21 -7.14 2.18 16.29
N ALA A 22 -7.32 1.17 17.15
CA ALA A 22 -7.55 1.40 18.58
C ALA A 22 -6.30 1.97 19.29
N SER A 23 -5.10 1.62 18.87
CA SER A 23 -3.85 2.23 19.37
C SER A 23 -3.72 3.68 18.95
N PHE A 24 -4.03 3.98 17.68
CA PHE A 24 -4.04 5.34 17.16
C PHE A 24 -5.04 6.23 17.92
N LYS A 25 -6.27 5.75 18.14
CA LYS A 25 -7.31 6.46 18.90
C LYS A 25 -6.93 6.72 20.36
N ARG A 26 -6.06 5.90 20.94
CA ARG A 26 -5.51 6.10 22.30
C ARG A 26 -4.36 7.12 22.32
N GLY A 27 -4.02 7.72 21.18
CA GLY A 27 -3.04 8.79 21.08
C GLY A 27 -1.63 8.34 20.69
N ASN A 28 -1.44 7.13 20.14
CA ASN A 28 -0.13 6.74 19.62
C ASN A 28 0.03 7.21 18.16
N PRO A 29 0.88 8.23 17.88
CA PRO A 29 1.08 8.72 16.52
C PRO A 29 1.93 7.77 15.66
N ASN A 30 2.79 6.94 16.26
CA ASN A 30 3.74 6.07 15.55
C ASN A 30 3.08 4.90 14.81
N VAL A 31 1.76 4.75 14.93
CA VAL A 31 1.01 3.71 14.21
C VAL A 31 0.16 4.28 13.08
N VAL A 32 0.14 5.61 12.90
CA VAL A 32 -0.77 6.28 11.97
C VAL A 32 -0.55 5.84 10.52
N HIS A 33 0.71 5.69 10.10
CA HIS A 33 1.07 5.31 8.75
C HIS A 33 0.62 3.88 8.42
N TYR A 34 0.80 2.93 9.36
CA TYR A 34 0.25 1.58 9.23
C TYR A 34 -1.28 1.58 9.15
N VAL A 35 -1.96 2.42 9.93
CA VAL A 35 -3.43 2.52 9.90
C VAL A 35 -3.92 3.04 8.54
N CYS A 36 -3.26 4.05 7.98
CA CYS A 36 -3.65 4.59 6.68
C CYS A 36 -3.48 3.57 5.56
N LEU A 37 -2.33 2.90 5.47
CA LEU A 37 -2.11 1.85 4.48
C LEU A 37 -3.10 0.69 4.62
N LEU A 38 -3.36 0.22 5.84
CA LEU A 38 -4.34 -0.84 6.06
C LEU A 38 -5.78 -0.44 5.74
N ASN A 39 -6.12 0.85 5.85
CA ASN A 39 -7.41 1.36 5.44
C ASN A 39 -7.54 1.40 3.91
N ALA A 40 -6.48 1.80 3.20
CA ALA A 40 -6.42 1.77 1.74
C ALA A 40 -6.55 0.33 1.20
N GLU A 41 -5.78 -0.61 1.73
CA GLU A 41 -5.88 -2.04 1.36
C GLU A 41 -7.25 -2.63 1.66
N HIS A 42 -7.83 -2.28 2.81
CA HIS A 42 -9.15 -2.76 3.16
C HIS A 42 -10.22 -2.24 2.19
N ALA A 43 -10.08 -0.98 1.76
CA ALA A 43 -10.93 -0.35 0.77
C ALA A 43 -10.75 -0.98 -0.63
N ALA A 44 -9.51 -1.26 -1.05
CA ALA A 44 -9.21 -1.91 -2.33
C ALA A 44 -9.82 -3.32 -2.44
N ILE A 45 -9.87 -4.07 -1.34
CA ILE A 45 -10.50 -5.40 -1.29
C ILE A 45 -12.03 -5.32 -1.26
N ASP A 46 -12.59 -4.21 -0.76
CA ASP A 46 -14.03 -4.01 -0.64
C ASP A 46 -14.58 -3.39 -1.94
N GLN A 47 -15.07 -4.25 -2.83
CA GLN A 47 -15.59 -3.88 -4.16
C GLN A 47 -16.79 -2.91 -4.14
N LYS A 48 -17.27 -2.52 -2.96
CA LYS A 48 -18.35 -1.55 -2.78
C LYS A 48 -17.87 -0.09 -2.74
N LYS A 49 -16.57 0.14 -2.60
CA LYS A 49 -16.02 1.49 -2.53
C LYS A 49 -15.65 2.02 -3.91
N ASP A 50 -15.92 3.30 -4.11
CA ASP A 50 -15.53 4.00 -5.33
C ASP A 50 -14.01 4.04 -5.47
N ALA A 51 -13.52 3.76 -6.67
CA ALA A 51 -12.08 3.73 -6.96
C ALA A 51 -11.40 5.05 -6.57
N LYS A 52 -12.07 6.20 -6.76
CA LYS A 52 -11.57 7.53 -6.37
C LYS A 52 -11.29 7.64 -4.86
N ASP A 53 -12.12 7.05 -4.02
CA ASP A 53 -11.92 7.06 -2.57
C ASP A 53 -10.77 6.15 -2.16
N VAL A 54 -10.59 5.02 -2.85
CA VAL A 54 -9.44 4.14 -2.64
C VAL A 54 -8.14 4.85 -3.03
N CYS A 55 -8.11 5.55 -4.16
CA CYS A 55 -6.95 6.35 -4.60
C CYS A 55 -6.58 7.42 -3.55
N LYS A 56 -7.58 8.13 -3.00
CA LYS A 56 -7.35 9.12 -1.92
C LYS A 56 -6.72 8.47 -0.70
N LEU A 57 -7.22 7.31 -0.27
CA LEU A 57 -6.67 6.59 0.89
C LEU A 57 -5.22 6.16 0.67
N TYR A 58 -4.85 5.75 -0.55
CA TYR A 58 -3.46 5.45 -0.88
C TYR A 58 -2.58 6.70 -0.87
N ASN A 59 -3.04 7.80 -1.47
CA ASN A 59 -2.32 9.08 -1.41
C ASN A 59 -2.11 9.57 0.02
N ASP A 60 -3.12 9.47 0.87
CA ASP A 60 -2.99 9.81 2.29
C ASP A 60 -1.95 8.93 2.99
N ALA A 61 -1.95 7.61 2.70
CA ALA A 61 -0.96 6.69 3.25
C ALA A 61 0.47 7.01 2.80
N ILE A 62 0.67 7.38 1.54
CA ILE A 62 1.95 7.81 0.98
C ILE A 62 2.42 9.09 1.69
N VAL A 63 1.57 10.12 1.72
CA VAL A 63 1.91 11.43 2.31
C VAL A 63 2.26 11.30 3.78
N ILE A 64 1.47 10.55 4.55
CA ILE A 64 1.70 10.37 5.98
C ILE A 64 2.98 9.57 6.23
N SER A 65 3.24 8.51 5.46
CA SER A 65 4.46 7.72 5.61
C SER A 65 5.70 8.53 5.26
N ALA A 66 5.66 9.28 4.14
CA ALA A 66 6.75 10.13 3.70
C ALA A 66 7.05 11.26 4.69
N ARG A 67 6.03 11.98 5.17
CA ARG A 67 6.18 13.05 6.17
C ARG A 67 6.67 12.52 7.51
N GLY A 68 6.31 11.28 7.87
CA GLY A 68 6.78 10.63 9.08
C GLY A 68 8.20 10.06 8.99
N GLY A 69 8.86 10.14 7.83
CA GLY A 69 10.19 9.56 7.62
C GLY A 69 10.18 8.03 7.42
N TYR A 70 9.01 7.42 7.25
CA TYR A 70 8.85 5.99 7.03
C TYR A 70 9.01 5.64 5.54
N VAL A 71 10.23 5.80 5.02
CA VAL A 71 10.54 5.64 3.59
C VAL A 71 10.15 4.26 3.06
N ASN A 72 10.37 3.20 3.85
CA ASN A 72 9.98 1.83 3.52
C ASN A 72 8.45 1.68 3.41
N ASP A 73 7.68 2.34 4.27
CA ASP A 73 6.22 2.24 4.27
C ASP A 73 5.61 3.10 3.16
N ALA A 74 6.24 4.23 2.83
CA ALA A 74 5.92 5.00 1.63
C ALA A 74 6.17 4.17 0.37
N ALA A 75 7.32 3.49 0.26
CA ALA A 75 7.63 2.61 -0.86
C ALA A 75 6.59 1.50 -1.03
N LEU A 76 6.20 0.87 0.09
CA LEU A 76 5.14 -0.14 0.09
C LEU A 76 3.79 0.44 -0.32
N ALA A 77 3.42 1.64 0.17
CA ALA A 77 2.17 2.28 -0.22
C ALA A 77 2.13 2.60 -1.73
N HIS A 78 3.23 3.08 -2.31
CA HIS A 78 3.37 3.28 -3.75
C HIS A 78 3.21 1.96 -4.54
N GLU A 79 3.91 0.90 -4.14
CA GLU A 79 3.82 -0.42 -4.77
C GLU A 79 2.37 -0.96 -4.78
N ARG A 80 1.70 -0.86 -3.63
CA ARG A 80 0.32 -1.33 -3.49
C ARG A 80 -0.69 -0.46 -4.23
N PHE A 81 -0.43 0.84 -4.33
CA PHE A 81 -1.27 1.72 -5.10
C PHE A 81 -1.15 1.44 -6.60
N ALA A 82 0.05 1.22 -7.12
CA ALA A 82 0.26 0.81 -8.50
C ALA A 82 -0.47 -0.51 -8.85
N ASP A 83 -0.37 -1.52 -7.96
CA ASP A 83 -1.11 -2.78 -8.09
C ASP A 83 -2.63 -2.57 -8.20
N PHE A 84 -3.17 -1.66 -7.38
CA PHE A 84 -4.59 -1.28 -7.43
C PHE A 84 -4.96 -0.54 -8.72
N LEU A 85 -4.14 0.42 -9.16
CA LEU A 85 -4.37 1.18 -10.39
C LEU A 85 -4.43 0.26 -11.60
N LEU A 86 -3.49 -0.70 -11.70
CA LEU A 86 -3.48 -1.68 -12.79
C LEU A 86 -4.66 -2.67 -12.72
N SER A 87 -4.98 -3.17 -11.53
CA SER A 87 -5.95 -4.25 -11.36
C SER A 87 -7.41 -3.78 -11.35
N ASN A 88 -7.68 -2.58 -10.84
CA ASN A 88 -9.04 -2.11 -10.54
C ASN A 88 -9.44 -0.86 -11.34
N VAL A 89 -8.49 -0.04 -11.78
CA VAL A 89 -8.78 1.23 -12.49
C VAL A 89 -8.42 1.15 -13.97
N GLY A 90 -7.32 0.48 -14.30
CA GLY A 90 -6.75 0.43 -15.66
C GLY A 90 -5.87 1.63 -16.01
N ASP A 91 -5.51 2.46 -15.03
CA ASP A 91 -4.67 3.64 -15.26
C ASP A 91 -3.18 3.26 -15.22
N THR A 92 -2.62 3.00 -16.39
CA THR A 92 -1.25 2.48 -16.53
C THR A 92 -0.20 3.58 -16.34
N GLU A 93 -0.49 4.81 -16.73
CA GLU A 93 0.44 5.94 -16.61
C GLU A 93 0.64 6.32 -15.13
N GLU A 94 -0.46 6.44 -14.38
CA GLU A 94 -0.38 6.73 -12.95
C GLU A 94 0.25 5.54 -12.19
N ALA A 95 -0.06 4.31 -12.60
CA ALA A 95 0.58 3.13 -12.02
C ALA A 95 2.10 3.14 -12.24
N LYS A 96 2.56 3.48 -13.45
CA LYS A 96 3.99 3.60 -13.77
C LYS A 96 4.68 4.60 -12.86
N TYR A 97 4.10 5.79 -12.69
CA TYR A 97 4.61 6.81 -11.77
C TYR A 97 4.78 6.26 -10.35
N HIS A 98 3.77 5.56 -9.82
CA HIS A 98 3.89 4.97 -8.48
C HIS A 98 4.93 3.85 -8.40
N ILE A 99 5.13 3.04 -9.45
CA ILE A 99 6.17 2.01 -9.47
C ILE A 99 7.57 2.66 -9.43
N GLU A 100 7.78 3.71 -10.22
CA GLU A 100 9.05 4.46 -10.22
C GLU A 100 9.34 5.07 -8.85
N GLU A 101 8.34 5.68 -8.20
CA GLU A 101 8.48 6.23 -6.86
C GLU A 101 8.73 5.14 -5.80
N ALA A 102 8.08 3.98 -5.91
CA ALA A 102 8.36 2.83 -5.04
C ALA A 102 9.82 2.38 -5.19
N ILE A 103 10.33 2.30 -6.42
CA ILE A 103 11.72 1.96 -6.72
C ILE A 103 12.68 2.99 -6.10
N LYS A 104 12.42 4.29 -6.27
CA LYS A 104 13.24 5.36 -5.66
C LYS A 104 13.27 5.23 -4.14
N CYS A 105 12.12 5.04 -3.50
CA CYS A 105 12.03 4.92 -2.05
C CYS A 105 12.75 3.65 -1.54
N TYR A 106 12.54 2.49 -2.17
CA TYR A 106 13.25 1.26 -1.78
C TYR A 106 14.76 1.35 -2.02
N THR A 107 15.19 2.04 -3.09
CA THR A 107 16.61 2.29 -3.37
C THR A 107 17.21 3.18 -2.27
N GLY A 108 16.55 4.29 -1.93
CA GLY A 108 16.99 5.19 -0.85
C GLY A 108 17.01 4.53 0.53
N TRP A 109 16.13 3.56 0.77
CA TRP A 109 16.13 2.74 1.99
C TRP A 109 17.19 1.63 1.99
N GLY A 110 17.76 1.29 0.82
CA GLY A 110 18.79 0.24 0.67
C GLY A 110 18.26 -1.17 0.36
N ALA A 111 16.97 -1.31 0.03
CA ALA A 111 16.34 -2.61 -0.26
C ALA A 111 16.53 -3.05 -1.72
N MET A 112 17.79 -3.21 -2.16
CA MET A 112 18.12 -3.47 -3.57
C MET A 112 17.49 -4.75 -4.15
N ARG A 113 17.42 -5.84 -3.38
CA ARG A 113 16.75 -7.07 -3.83
C ARG A 113 15.24 -6.86 -4.09
N LYS A 114 14.60 -5.97 -3.33
CA LYS A 114 13.19 -5.63 -3.53
C LYS A 114 13.01 -4.75 -4.76
N VAL A 115 13.97 -3.86 -5.04
CA VAL A 115 14.01 -3.06 -6.28
C VAL A 115 14.13 -3.95 -7.51
N GLU A 116 15.08 -4.88 -7.53
CA GLU A 116 15.23 -5.86 -8.62
C GLU A 116 13.93 -6.63 -8.85
N HIS A 117 13.35 -7.16 -7.78
CA HIS A 117 12.08 -7.87 -7.85
C HIS A 117 10.93 -7.01 -8.40
N LEU A 118 10.82 -5.74 -8.00
CA LEU A 118 9.80 -4.83 -8.55
C LEU A 118 10.01 -4.60 -10.04
N ARG A 119 11.26 -4.40 -10.49
CA ARG A 119 11.58 -4.18 -11.91
C ARG A 119 11.22 -5.39 -12.76
N GLU A 120 11.52 -6.60 -12.28
CA GLU A 120 11.12 -7.84 -12.94
C GLU A 120 9.60 -7.99 -12.99
N GLN A 121 8.92 -7.71 -11.88
CA GLN A 121 7.46 -7.85 -11.80
C GLN A 121 6.72 -6.87 -12.72
N TYR A 122 7.22 -5.65 -12.88
CA TYR A 122 6.58 -4.57 -13.63
C TYR A 122 7.28 -4.25 -14.95
N GLN A 123 8.09 -5.16 -15.50
CA GLN A 123 8.83 -4.93 -16.76
C GLN A 123 7.92 -4.58 -17.96
N GLY A 124 6.65 -5.02 -17.95
CA GLY A 124 5.69 -4.66 -19.00
C GLY A 124 4.99 -3.30 -18.82
N VAL A 125 5.22 -2.63 -17.69
CA VAL A 125 4.60 -1.33 -17.32
C VAL A 125 5.66 -0.22 -17.24
N LEU A 126 6.87 -0.55 -16.79
CA LEU A 126 8.05 0.33 -16.75
C LEU A 126 8.64 0.52 -18.16
#